data_AF-L1L937-F1
#
_entry.id   AF-L1L937-F1
#
_cell.length_a   1.000
_cell.length_b   1.000
_cell.length_c   1.000
_cell.angle_alpha   90.00
_cell.angle_beta   90.00
_cell.angle_gamma   90.00
#
_symmetry.space_group_name_H-M   'P 1'
#
loop_
_entity.id
_entity.type
_entity.pdbx_description
1 polymer ?
#
loop_
_entity_poly.entity_id
_entity_poly.type
_entity_poly.pdbx_seq_one_letter_code
_entity_poly.pdbx_strand_id
1 'polypeptide(L)'
;MNLSILCILLWQRVCSHHNTFPDLIPIDLDVRSYMHAPQIAVTRVDSEYKTCLFDIEEEHQSKYKIGNVWDGVFKVYDDSDIILTRNIFYIFIPFIRSYIQINSRYLHSSGKITMETVEFVKHATEEHYVELIREPVTFDLAQLPLAPLVIILKEINGYKEFVVDEFFKMDMFIGAVINGHAVIDNRVHGVIYKIVRLEIISPEKHKVTVKTLTKHGVEYLDEFESTRCGNAFNYLQTLHEESSTF
;
A
#
# COMPACT_ATOMS: atom_id res chain seq x y z
N MET A 1 -0.97 -3.31 -12.65
CA MET A 1 0.01 -2.66 -11.75
C MET A 1 -0.73 -2.28 -10.47
N ASN A 2 -0.22 -2.62 -9.29
CA ASN A 2 -0.91 -2.36 -8.02
C ASN A 2 -0.84 -0.85 -7.73
N LEU A 3 -1.98 -0.14 -7.75
CA LEU A 3 -2.05 1.33 -7.67
C LEU A 3 -1.38 1.90 -6.43
N SER A 4 -1.47 1.17 -5.30
CA SER A 4 -0.79 1.52 -4.05
C SER A 4 0.73 1.52 -4.22
N ILE A 5 1.30 0.53 -4.92
CA ILE A 5 2.75 0.40 -5.16
C ILE A 5 3.25 1.51 -6.09
N LEU A 6 2.45 1.93 -7.08
CA LEU A 6 2.81 3.04 -7.96
C LEU A 6 2.96 4.36 -7.18
N CYS A 7 2.07 4.63 -6.23
CA CYS A 7 2.13 5.85 -5.40
C CYS A 7 3.38 5.88 -4.50
N ILE A 8 3.83 4.72 -4.02
CA ILE A 8 5.01 4.62 -3.15
C ILE A 8 6.31 4.70 -3.97
N LEU A 9 6.36 4.07 -5.16
CA LEU A 9 7.57 4.02 -5.99
C LEU A 9 7.87 5.36 -6.68
N LEU A 10 6.86 6.16 -7.02
CA LEU A 10 7.08 7.50 -7.60
C LEU A 10 7.66 8.51 -6.59
N TRP A 11 7.66 8.19 -5.29
CA TRP A 11 7.91 9.14 -4.20
C TRP A 11 9.31 9.01 -3.53
N GLN A 12 10.18 8.13 -4.03
CA GLN A 12 11.53 7.90 -3.45
C GLN A 12 12.61 8.89 -3.88
N ARG A 13 12.30 9.87 -4.73
CA ARG A 13 13.22 10.98 -5.03
C ARG A 13 12.82 12.18 -4.17
N VAL A 14 13.81 12.88 -3.61
CA VAL A 14 13.77 14.21 -2.96
C VAL A 14 14.42 14.24 -1.55
N CYS A 15 15.44 15.11 -1.50
CA CYS A 15 16.10 15.81 -0.39
C CYS A 15 17.29 15.18 0.37
N SER A 16 18.48 15.64 -0.02
CA SER A 16 19.58 15.95 0.89
C SER A 16 19.77 17.48 0.92
N HIS A 17 20.03 18.04 2.11
CA HIS A 17 20.47 19.42 2.42
C HIS A 17 19.41 20.47 2.85
N HIS A 18 19.23 20.63 4.18
CA HIS A 18 19.39 21.86 4.98
C HIS A 18 18.56 21.80 6.29
N ASN A 19 19.19 22.17 7.42
CA ASN A 19 18.71 21.96 8.80
C ASN A 19 17.70 23.02 9.32
N THR A 20 17.00 23.72 8.43
CA THR A 20 15.95 24.68 8.82
C THR A 20 14.61 24.15 8.38
N PHE A 21 13.62 24.17 9.27
CA PHE A 21 12.23 23.89 8.92
C PHE A 21 11.82 24.82 7.77
N PRO A 22 11.48 24.27 6.58
CA PRO A 22 10.98 25.12 5.52
C PRO A 22 9.61 25.65 5.97
N ASP A 23 9.46 26.97 5.98
CA ASP A 23 8.21 27.64 6.32
C ASP A 23 7.28 27.56 5.10
N LEU A 24 6.75 26.34 4.85
CA LEU A 24 5.96 26.02 3.67
C LEU A 24 4.55 26.58 3.82
N ILE A 25 4.06 27.25 2.77
CA ILE A 25 2.71 27.81 2.73
C ILE A 25 1.71 26.67 2.48
N PRO A 26 0.75 26.42 3.40
CA PRO A 26 -0.26 25.40 3.19
C PRO A 26 -1.26 25.81 2.12
N ILE A 27 -1.61 24.85 1.27
CA ILE A 27 -2.71 24.96 0.32
C ILE A 27 -3.73 23.88 0.68
N ASP A 28 -4.91 24.31 1.12
CA ASP A 28 -6.01 23.39 1.41
C ASP A 28 -6.52 22.75 0.12
N LEU A 29 -6.74 21.45 0.17
CA LEU A 29 -7.20 20.66 -0.97
C LEU A 29 -8.61 20.13 -0.71
N ASP A 30 -9.55 20.50 -1.57
CA ASP A 30 -10.81 19.77 -1.73
C ASP A 30 -10.66 18.72 -2.84
N VAL A 31 -10.73 17.44 -2.48
CA VAL A 31 -10.51 16.31 -3.40
C VAL A 31 -11.64 16.14 -4.43
N ARG A 32 -12.80 16.79 -4.24
CA ARG A 32 -13.91 16.80 -5.20
C ARG A 32 -13.92 18.00 -6.13
N SER A 33 -13.16 19.04 -5.82
CA SER A 33 -13.14 20.24 -6.66
C SER A 33 -12.63 19.90 -8.05
N TYR A 34 -13.17 20.58 -9.07
CA TYR A 34 -12.62 20.53 -10.43
C TYR A 34 -11.54 21.59 -10.66
N MET A 35 -11.49 22.60 -9.80
CA MET A 35 -10.53 23.70 -9.83
C MET A 35 -9.69 23.64 -8.58
N HIS A 36 -8.42 23.32 -8.74
CA HIS A 36 -7.44 23.34 -7.65
C HIS A 36 -6.53 24.56 -7.81
N ALA A 37 -5.83 24.92 -6.74
CA ALA A 37 -4.76 25.90 -6.83
C ALA A 37 -3.74 25.45 -7.89
N PRO A 38 -3.17 26.38 -8.68
CA PRO A 38 -2.27 26.02 -9.78
C PRO A 38 -0.99 25.31 -9.32
N GLN A 39 -0.69 25.35 -8.02
CA GLN A 39 0.43 24.64 -7.41
C GLN A 39 0.18 23.14 -7.19
N ILE A 40 -1.06 22.69 -7.31
CA ILE A 40 -1.44 21.29 -7.11
C ILE A 40 -1.45 20.57 -8.45
N ALA A 41 -0.53 19.63 -8.61
CA ALA A 41 -0.52 18.66 -9.69
C ALA A 41 -1.67 17.66 -9.49
N VAL A 42 -2.44 17.39 -10.55
CA VAL A 42 -3.51 16.39 -10.53
C VAL A 42 -3.27 15.35 -11.61
N THR A 43 -2.86 14.16 -11.18
CA THR A 43 -2.72 13.00 -12.07
C THR A 43 -3.99 12.17 -12.01
N ARG A 44 -4.76 12.16 -13.10
CA ARG A 44 -5.92 11.28 -13.23
C ARG A 44 -5.47 9.92 -13.76
N VAL A 45 -5.78 8.86 -13.03
CA VAL A 45 -5.47 7.50 -13.48
C VAL A 45 -6.69 6.96 -14.20
N ASP A 46 -6.51 6.61 -15.47
CA ASP A 46 -7.55 6.00 -16.28
C ASP A 46 -7.93 4.63 -15.67
N SER A 47 -9.12 4.55 -15.11
CA SER A 47 -9.66 3.36 -14.47
C SER A 47 -11.18 3.40 -14.50
N GLU A 48 -11.83 2.26 -14.23
CA GLU A 48 -13.29 2.20 -14.08
C GLU A 48 -13.82 3.15 -12.98
N TYR A 49 -12.94 3.53 -12.05
CA TYR A 49 -13.21 4.45 -10.96
C TYR A 49 -12.61 5.82 -11.21
N LYS A 50 -13.18 6.85 -10.57
CA LYS A 50 -12.56 8.18 -10.59
C LYS A 50 -11.37 8.18 -9.63
N THR A 51 -10.19 7.97 -10.17
CA THR A 51 -8.94 7.88 -9.42
C THR A 51 -8.07 9.10 -9.69
N CYS A 52 -7.70 9.83 -8.64
CA CYS A 52 -6.86 11.02 -8.71
C CYS A 52 -5.70 10.91 -7.71
N LEU A 53 -4.50 11.29 -8.16
CA LEU A 53 -3.35 11.56 -7.32
C LEU A 53 -3.11 13.07 -7.31
N PHE A 54 -3.04 13.64 -6.11
CA PHE A 54 -2.75 15.05 -5.87
C PHE A 54 -1.38 15.17 -5.22
N ASP A 55 -0.56 16.07 -5.75
CA ASP A 55 0.74 16.43 -5.20
C ASP A 55 1.01 17.92 -5.45
N ILE A 56 2.04 18.49 -4.84
CA ILE A 56 2.54 19.81 -5.23
C ILE A 56 3.43 19.64 -6.47
N GLU A 57 3.20 20.46 -7.49
CA GLU A 57 4.04 20.52 -8.70
C GLU A 57 5.51 20.68 -8.33
N GLU A 58 6.42 20.00 -9.04
CA GLU A 58 7.85 19.90 -8.67
C GLU A 58 8.50 21.29 -8.46
N GLU A 59 8.19 22.25 -9.33
CA GLU A 59 8.68 23.64 -9.27
C GLU A 59 8.17 24.45 -8.06
N HIS A 60 7.17 23.92 -7.34
CA HIS A 60 6.51 24.57 -6.21
C HIS A 60 6.76 23.88 -4.86
N GLN A 61 7.38 22.69 -4.85
CA GLN A 61 7.62 21.88 -3.63
C GLN A 61 8.52 22.56 -2.59
N SER A 62 9.35 23.52 -3.00
CA SER A 62 10.22 24.27 -2.08
C SER A 62 9.49 25.36 -1.28
N LYS A 63 8.25 25.71 -1.66
CA LYS A 63 7.49 26.84 -1.10
C LYS A 63 6.12 26.45 -0.57
N TYR A 64 5.49 25.42 -1.13
CA TYR A 64 4.14 25.03 -0.81
C TYR A 64 4.05 23.59 -0.34
N LYS A 65 3.03 23.31 0.46
CA LYS A 65 2.61 21.96 0.88
C LYS A 65 1.10 21.83 0.73
N ILE A 66 0.60 20.61 0.64
CA ILE A 66 -0.84 20.36 0.82
C ILE A 66 -1.15 20.48 2.32
N GLY A 67 -2.03 21.41 2.66
CA GLY A 67 -2.51 21.69 4.01
C GLY A 67 -3.67 20.77 4.39
N ASN A 68 -4.80 21.35 4.81
CA ASN A 68 -5.97 20.56 5.18
C ASN A 68 -6.54 19.83 3.95
N VAL A 69 -7.07 18.63 4.18
CA VAL A 69 -7.73 17.82 3.14
C VAL A 69 -9.21 17.81 3.41
N TRP A 70 -9.99 18.15 2.40
CA TRP A 70 -11.44 18.28 2.43
C TRP A 70 -12.09 17.40 1.37
N ASP A 71 -13.31 16.96 1.65
CA ASP A 71 -14.26 16.43 0.68
C ASP A 71 -15.52 17.30 0.74
N GLY A 72 -15.56 18.33 -0.13
CA GLY A 72 -16.58 19.37 -0.10
C GLY A 72 -16.58 20.12 1.24
N VAL A 73 -17.64 19.95 2.03
CA VAL A 73 -17.78 20.62 3.35
C VAL A 73 -17.16 19.84 4.51
N PHE A 74 -16.70 18.60 4.26
CA PHE A 74 -16.18 17.74 5.33
C PHE A 74 -14.66 17.79 5.33
N LYS A 75 -14.08 18.19 6.47
CA LYS A 75 -12.64 18.07 6.67
C LYS A 75 -12.29 16.61 6.95
N VAL A 76 -11.38 16.07 6.16
CA VAL A 76 -10.91 14.68 6.25
C VAL A 76 -9.62 14.61 7.07
N TYR A 77 -8.72 15.57 6.90
CA TYR A 77 -7.41 15.56 7.56
C TYR A 77 -6.86 16.96 7.80
N ASP A 78 -6.16 17.14 8.92
CA ASP A 78 -5.61 18.42 9.35
C ASP A 78 -4.22 18.72 8.74
N ASP A 79 -3.93 20.01 8.57
CA ASP A 79 -2.57 20.51 8.32
C ASP A 79 -1.68 20.38 9.58
N SER A 80 -0.37 20.48 9.39
CA SER A 80 0.62 20.54 10.46
C SER A 80 1.87 21.30 9.99
N ASP A 81 2.41 22.16 10.85
CA ASP A 81 3.58 23.00 10.56
C ASP A 81 4.84 22.20 10.24
N ILE A 82 4.93 20.95 10.73
CA ILE A 82 6.11 20.10 10.54
C ILE A 82 6.06 19.25 9.26
N ILE A 83 5.02 19.40 8.43
CA ILE A 83 4.91 18.70 7.15
C ILE A 83 5.95 19.24 6.17
N LEU A 84 6.74 18.33 5.61
CA LEU A 84 7.61 18.61 4.47
C LEU A 84 6.87 18.42 3.15
N THR A 85 6.22 17.28 2.98
CA THR A 85 5.47 16.95 1.76
C THR A 85 4.25 16.12 2.12
N ARG A 86 3.22 16.23 1.30
CA ARG A 86 1.99 15.45 1.42
C ARG A 86 1.44 15.18 0.03
N ASN A 87 1.17 13.92 -0.27
CA ASN A 87 0.42 13.53 -1.47
C ASN A 87 -0.88 12.82 -1.06
N ILE A 88 -1.91 13.01 -1.86
CA ILE A 88 -3.25 12.47 -1.62
C ILE A 88 -3.63 11.58 -2.78
N PHE A 89 -4.00 10.34 -2.48
CA PHE A 89 -4.55 9.41 -3.45
C PHE A 89 -6.03 9.20 -3.14
N TYR A 90 -6.88 9.55 -4.10
CA TYR A 90 -8.34 9.55 -3.96
C TYR A 90 -8.98 8.61 -4.98
N ILE A 91 -9.85 7.72 -4.50
CA ILE A 91 -10.69 6.87 -5.34
C ILE A 91 -12.15 7.16 -4.99
N PHE A 92 -12.95 7.45 -6.00
CA PHE A 92 -14.40 7.54 -5.88
C PHE A 92 -15.07 6.43 -6.68
N ILE A 93 -15.79 5.55 -5.97
CA ILE A 93 -16.60 4.47 -6.54
C ILE A 93 -18.07 4.87 -6.36
N PRO A 94 -18.77 5.27 -7.44
CA PRO A 94 -20.15 5.76 -7.36
C PRO A 94 -21.06 4.77 -6.61
N PHE A 95 -21.86 5.30 -5.68
CA PHE A 95 -22.85 4.55 -4.88
C PHE A 95 -22.29 3.46 -3.94
N ILE A 96 -20.98 3.25 -3.90
CA ILE A 96 -20.35 2.22 -3.05
C ILE A 96 -19.57 2.88 -1.93
N ARG A 97 -18.45 3.53 -2.27
CA ARG A 97 -17.54 4.12 -1.29
C ARG A 97 -16.60 5.15 -1.91
N SER A 98 -16.08 6.03 -1.06
CA SER A 98 -14.94 6.90 -1.34
C SER A 98 -13.76 6.46 -0.48
N TYR A 99 -12.56 6.53 -1.03
CA TYR A 99 -11.32 6.16 -0.37
C TYR A 99 -10.29 7.28 -0.53
N ILE A 100 -9.67 7.68 0.57
CA ILE A 100 -8.61 8.70 0.60
C ILE A 100 -7.42 8.11 1.33
N GLN A 101 -6.26 8.07 0.67
CA GLN A 101 -4.98 7.77 1.27
C GLN A 101 -4.13 9.03 1.30
N ILE A 102 -3.59 9.36 2.47
CA ILE A 102 -2.79 10.54 2.74
C ILE A 102 -1.42 10.08 3.13
N ASN A 103 -0.41 10.34 2.29
CA ASN A 103 0.98 10.06 2.62
C ASN A 103 1.68 11.37 2.95
N SER A 104 2.08 11.54 4.21
CA SER A 104 2.77 12.73 4.71
C SER A 104 4.20 12.40 5.11
N ARG A 105 5.12 13.34 4.87
CA ARG A 105 6.47 13.35 5.45
C ARG A 105 6.58 14.50 6.42
N TYR A 106 7.14 14.23 7.58
CA TYR A 106 7.34 15.21 8.64
C TYR A 106 8.82 15.39 8.94
N LEU A 107 9.26 16.64 9.11
CA LEU A 107 10.57 16.97 9.67
C LEU A 107 10.39 17.24 11.15
N HIS A 108 11.01 16.44 12.01
CA HIS A 108 10.97 16.67 13.45
C HIS A 108 12.06 17.66 13.89
N SER A 109 11.91 18.23 15.08
CA SER A 109 12.91 19.14 15.68
C SER A 109 14.29 18.51 15.88
N SER A 110 14.36 17.17 15.90
CA SER A 110 15.61 16.40 15.90
C SER A 110 16.30 16.33 14.54
N GLY A 111 15.70 16.87 13.48
CA GLY A 111 16.13 16.69 12.09
C GLY A 111 15.71 15.34 11.50
N LYS A 112 15.05 14.46 12.28
CA LYS A 112 14.55 13.17 11.78
C LYS A 112 13.38 13.40 10.83
N ILE A 113 13.45 12.78 9.65
CA ILE A 113 12.32 12.70 8.74
C ILE A 113 11.55 11.41 9.02
N THR A 114 10.23 11.51 9.19
CA THR A 114 9.34 10.35 9.31
C THR A 114 8.27 10.38 8.23
N MET A 115 7.79 9.20 7.85
CA MET A 115 6.66 9.04 6.94
C MET A 115 5.45 8.53 7.73
N GLU A 116 4.28 8.96 7.31
CA GLU A 116 2.99 8.49 7.79
C GLU A 116 2.04 8.33 6.62
N THR A 117 1.35 7.22 6.60
CA THR A 117 0.24 6.94 5.70
C THR A 117 -1.01 6.73 6.54
N VAL A 118 -2.00 7.58 6.33
CA VAL A 118 -3.33 7.43 6.92
C VAL A 118 -4.33 7.18 5.80
N GLU A 119 -5.25 6.27 6.02
CA GLU A 119 -6.21 5.82 5.03
C GLU A 119 -7.60 6.01 5.60
N PHE A 120 -8.51 6.55 4.80
CA PHE A 120 -9.87 6.86 5.18
C PHE A 120 -10.83 6.25 4.16
N VAL A 121 -11.95 5.75 4.65
CA VAL A 121 -13.06 5.26 3.83
C VAL A 121 -14.35 5.95 4.26
N LYS A 122 -15.22 6.17 3.28
CA LYS A 122 -16.59 6.65 3.50
C LYS A 122 -17.52 5.81 2.65
N HIS A 123 -18.37 5.01 3.27
CA HIS A 123 -19.40 4.26 2.57
C HIS A 123 -20.51 5.18 2.09
N ALA A 124 -21.26 4.77 1.06
CA ALA A 124 -22.33 5.58 0.48
C ALA A 124 -23.44 5.99 1.49
N THR A 125 -23.62 5.21 2.55
CA THR A 125 -24.60 5.46 3.62
C THR A 125 -24.06 6.33 4.75
N GLU A 126 -22.76 6.61 4.77
CA GLU A 126 -22.11 7.35 5.84
C GLU A 126 -21.95 8.83 5.49
N GLU A 127 -22.07 9.70 6.49
CA GLU A 127 -21.88 11.14 6.30
C GLU A 127 -20.41 11.55 6.39
N HIS A 128 -19.61 10.82 7.16
CA HIS A 128 -18.23 11.14 7.47
C HIS A 128 -17.27 10.03 7.04
N TYR A 129 -16.00 10.39 6.88
CA TYR A 129 -14.93 9.41 6.70
C TYR A 129 -14.57 8.79 8.04
N VAL A 130 -14.24 7.50 8.03
CA VAL A 130 -13.63 6.78 9.14
C VAL A 130 -12.24 6.32 8.74
N GLU A 131 -11.32 6.23 9.70
CA GLU A 131 -10.00 5.66 9.43
C GLU A 131 -10.17 4.18 9.03
N LEU A 132 -9.51 3.78 7.95
CA LEU A 132 -9.55 2.44 7.43
C LEU A 132 -8.70 1.51 8.30
N ILE A 133 -9.36 0.54 8.92
CA ILE A 133 -8.74 -0.54 9.68
C ILE A 133 -9.01 -1.85 8.92
N ARG A 134 -7.96 -2.47 8.40
CA ARG A 134 -8.05 -3.73 7.67
C ARG A 134 -7.92 -4.94 8.59
N GLU A 135 -8.60 -6.01 8.26
CA GLU A 135 -8.48 -7.28 8.97
C GLU A 135 -7.27 -8.10 8.47
N PRO A 136 -6.38 -8.56 9.37
CA PRO A 136 -5.28 -9.43 9.00
C PRO A 136 -5.78 -10.85 8.70
N VAL A 137 -5.44 -11.39 7.53
CA VAL A 137 -5.73 -12.78 7.17
C VAL A 137 -4.46 -13.59 7.31
N THR A 138 -4.51 -14.67 8.10
CA THR A 138 -3.37 -15.60 8.23
C THR A 138 -3.23 -16.42 6.95
N PHE A 139 -2.01 -16.48 6.41
CA PHE A 139 -1.68 -17.24 5.22
C PHE A 139 -0.76 -18.40 5.57
N ASP A 140 -1.26 -19.63 5.44
CA ASP A 140 -0.51 -20.86 5.68
C ASP A 140 -0.11 -21.54 4.38
N LEU A 141 1.20 -21.55 4.10
CA LEU A 141 1.76 -22.18 2.92
C LEU A 141 1.60 -23.71 2.91
N ALA A 142 1.47 -24.35 4.08
CA ALA A 142 1.27 -25.79 4.18
C ALA A 142 -0.15 -26.23 3.76
N GLN A 143 -1.08 -25.29 3.64
CA GLN A 143 -2.46 -25.55 3.22
C GLN A 143 -2.69 -25.35 1.72
N LEU A 144 -1.67 -24.96 0.95
CA LEU A 144 -1.82 -24.82 -0.49
C LEU A 144 -2.29 -26.16 -1.12
N PRO A 145 -3.21 -26.13 -2.10
CA PRO A 145 -3.74 -24.94 -2.78
C PRO A 145 -4.93 -24.25 -2.11
N LEU A 146 -5.35 -24.69 -0.94
CA LEU A 146 -6.49 -24.12 -0.21
C LEU A 146 -6.13 -22.79 0.46
N ALA A 147 -5.59 -21.85 -0.30
CA ALA A 147 -5.42 -20.48 0.14
C ALA A 147 -6.80 -19.87 0.47
N PRO A 148 -6.88 -18.96 1.45
CA PRO A 148 -8.09 -18.16 1.66
C PRO A 148 -8.56 -17.57 0.33
N LEU A 149 -9.87 -17.58 0.07
CA LEU A 149 -10.47 -17.08 -1.18
C LEU A 149 -10.06 -15.63 -1.52
N VAL A 150 -9.62 -14.88 -0.53
CA VAL A 150 -9.17 -13.50 -0.65
C VAL A 150 -7.72 -13.34 -1.09
N ILE A 151 -6.95 -14.43 -1.17
CA ILE A 151 -5.54 -14.43 -1.60
C ILE A 151 -5.45 -15.06 -2.99
N ILE A 152 -4.98 -14.28 -3.96
CA ILE A 152 -4.79 -14.73 -5.33
C ILE A 152 -3.33 -15.05 -5.60
N LEU A 153 -3.13 -16.09 -6.41
CA LEU A 153 -1.83 -16.48 -6.95
C LEU A 153 -1.60 -15.77 -8.29
N LYS A 154 -0.44 -15.13 -8.43
CA LYS A 154 0.07 -14.57 -9.68
C LYS A 154 1.39 -15.26 -10.03
N GLU A 155 1.49 -15.78 -11.24
CA GLU A 155 2.75 -16.31 -11.74
C GLU A 155 3.52 -15.19 -12.46
N ILE A 156 4.70 -14.86 -11.95
CA ILE A 156 5.51 -13.76 -12.47
C ILE A 156 6.97 -14.23 -12.52
N ASN A 157 7.56 -14.30 -13.72
CA ASN A 157 8.97 -14.66 -13.92
C ASN A 157 9.40 -15.99 -13.26
N GLY A 158 8.52 -17.00 -13.26
CA GLY A 158 8.79 -18.30 -12.61
C GLY A 158 8.59 -18.33 -11.10
N TYR A 159 8.16 -17.21 -10.50
CA TYR A 159 7.79 -17.12 -9.09
C TYR A 159 6.27 -17.14 -8.93
N LYS A 160 5.83 -17.71 -7.82
CA LYS A 160 4.43 -17.66 -7.38
C LYS A 160 4.27 -16.54 -6.36
N GLU A 161 3.56 -15.49 -6.73
CA GLU A 161 3.29 -14.33 -5.87
C GLU A 161 1.86 -14.40 -5.32
N PHE A 162 1.73 -14.37 -4.01
CA PHE A 162 0.46 -14.35 -3.29
C PHE A 162 0.19 -12.95 -2.76
N VAL A 163 -0.97 -12.41 -3.10
CA VAL A 163 -1.45 -11.08 -2.69
C VAL A 163 -2.92 -11.14 -2.35
N VAL A 164 -3.40 -10.21 -1.51
CA VAL A 164 -4.84 -10.01 -1.36
C VAL A 164 -5.42 -9.54 -2.69
N ASP A 165 -6.53 -10.15 -3.08
CA ASP A 165 -7.30 -9.81 -4.26
C ASP A 165 -7.78 -8.35 -4.21
N GLU A 166 -7.82 -7.69 -5.37
CA GLU A 166 -8.15 -6.26 -5.48
C GLU A 166 -9.50 -5.92 -4.83
N PHE A 167 -10.49 -6.80 -4.91
CA PHE A 167 -11.82 -6.59 -4.32
C PHE A 167 -11.78 -6.54 -2.79
N PHE A 168 -10.82 -7.21 -2.16
CA PHE A 168 -10.68 -7.30 -0.70
C PHE A 168 -9.56 -6.42 -0.13
N LYS A 169 -8.74 -5.76 -0.96
CA LYS A 169 -7.58 -4.97 -0.50
C LYS A 169 -7.90 -3.80 0.43
N MET A 170 -9.11 -3.26 0.35
CA MET A 170 -9.52 -2.20 1.27
C MET A 170 -9.95 -2.77 2.62
N ASP A 171 -10.35 -4.03 2.68
CA ASP A 171 -10.96 -4.62 3.87
C ASP A 171 -9.98 -5.56 4.60
N MET A 172 -9.00 -6.11 3.86
CA MET A 172 -8.09 -7.14 4.35
C MET A 172 -6.66 -6.96 3.84
N PHE A 173 -5.71 -7.54 4.58
CA PHE A 173 -4.33 -7.70 4.16
C PHE A 173 -3.76 -9.05 4.63
N ILE A 174 -2.63 -9.49 4.06
CA ILE A 174 -1.94 -10.70 4.56
C ILE A 174 -1.31 -10.37 5.92
N GLY A 175 -1.87 -10.97 6.96
CA GLY A 175 -1.39 -10.91 8.34
C GLY A 175 -0.20 -11.86 8.55
N ALA A 176 -0.29 -12.78 9.50
CA ALA A 176 0.77 -13.76 9.72
C ALA A 176 0.96 -14.68 8.50
N VAL A 177 2.22 -14.95 8.15
CA VAL A 177 2.63 -15.92 7.14
C VAL A 177 3.27 -17.08 7.86
N ILE A 178 2.69 -18.26 7.71
CA ILE A 178 3.15 -19.48 8.36
C ILE A 178 3.32 -20.60 7.33
N ASN A 179 4.06 -21.64 7.72
CA ASN A 179 4.22 -22.86 6.96
C ASN A 179 4.05 -24.04 7.93
N GLY A 180 2.81 -24.50 8.08
CA GLY A 180 2.42 -25.45 9.12
C GLY A 180 2.64 -24.86 10.51
N HIS A 181 3.66 -25.34 11.22
CA HIS A 181 4.00 -24.84 12.56
C HIS A 181 5.07 -23.74 12.57
N ALA A 182 5.75 -23.51 11.44
CA ALA A 182 6.78 -22.50 11.34
C ALA A 182 6.16 -21.12 11.06
N VAL A 183 6.47 -20.13 11.89
CA VAL A 183 6.12 -18.74 11.62
C VAL A 183 7.22 -18.12 10.78
N ILE A 184 6.88 -17.68 9.57
CA ILE A 184 7.79 -16.99 8.64
C ILE A 184 7.75 -15.49 8.93
N ASP A 185 6.55 -14.95 9.10
CA ASP A 185 6.33 -13.54 9.45
C ASP A 185 5.05 -13.39 10.28
N ASN A 186 5.05 -12.56 11.31
CA ASN A 186 3.87 -12.31 12.15
C ASN A 186 3.53 -10.82 12.32
N ARG A 187 4.12 -9.94 11.49
CA ARG A 187 3.90 -8.51 11.63
C ARG A 187 2.51 -8.14 11.13
N VAL A 188 1.71 -7.53 11.99
CA VAL A 188 0.36 -7.05 11.67
C VAL A 188 0.17 -5.57 11.98
N HIS A 189 0.93 -5.03 12.93
CA HIS A 189 0.76 -3.65 13.37
C HIS A 189 1.24 -2.67 12.28
N GLY A 190 0.34 -1.76 11.90
CA GLY A 190 0.61 -0.73 10.91
C GLY A 190 0.90 -1.28 9.52
N VAL A 191 0.61 -2.54 9.20
CA VAL A 191 0.82 -3.09 7.86
C VAL A 191 -0.25 -2.56 6.91
N ILE A 192 0.18 -1.99 5.79
CA ILE A 192 -0.71 -1.59 4.69
C ILE A 192 -0.80 -2.73 3.68
N TYR A 193 0.34 -3.36 3.42
CA TYR A 193 0.47 -4.30 2.32
C TYR A 193 1.53 -5.34 2.61
N LYS A 194 1.27 -6.57 2.17
CA LYS A 194 2.20 -7.67 2.28
C LYS A 194 2.09 -8.60 1.07
N ILE A 195 3.24 -8.98 0.53
CA ILE A 195 3.41 -9.93 -0.57
C ILE A 195 4.12 -11.15 -0.02
N VAL A 196 3.65 -12.33 -0.39
CA VAL A 196 4.41 -13.58 -0.20
C VAL A 196 4.82 -14.13 -1.55
N ARG A 197 6.12 -14.27 -1.79
CA ARG A 197 6.67 -14.89 -3.00
C ARG A 197 7.20 -16.26 -2.65
N LEU A 198 6.91 -17.22 -3.50
CA LEU A 198 7.40 -18.58 -3.42
C LEU A 198 8.21 -18.90 -4.68
N GLU A 199 9.48 -19.23 -4.48
CA GLU A 199 10.42 -19.72 -5.49
C GLU A 199 10.65 -21.21 -5.27
N ILE A 200 10.41 -22.02 -6.31
CA ILE A 200 10.71 -23.45 -6.29
C ILE A 200 12.15 -23.60 -6.79
N ILE A 201 13.09 -23.91 -5.90
CA ILE A 201 14.51 -24.11 -6.24
C ILE A 201 14.73 -25.55 -6.73
N SER A 202 14.08 -26.52 -6.08
CA SER A 202 14.04 -27.92 -6.46
C SER A 202 12.76 -28.58 -5.92
N PRO A 203 12.43 -29.83 -6.29
CA PRO A 203 11.28 -30.54 -5.74
C PRO A 203 11.27 -30.68 -4.21
N GLU A 204 12.42 -30.54 -3.56
CA GLU A 204 12.53 -30.62 -2.10
C GLU A 204 12.86 -29.26 -1.46
N LYS A 205 13.31 -28.27 -2.24
CA LYS A 205 13.78 -26.99 -1.74
C LYS A 205 13.00 -25.82 -2.33
N HIS A 206 12.52 -24.96 -1.46
CA HIS A 206 11.86 -23.72 -1.86
C HIS A 206 12.32 -22.56 -1.00
N LYS A 207 12.22 -21.36 -1.58
CA LYS A 207 12.48 -20.10 -0.90
C LYS A 207 11.18 -19.30 -0.85
N VAL A 208 10.84 -18.85 0.35
CA VAL A 208 9.73 -17.94 0.61
C VAL A 208 10.33 -16.58 0.91
N THR A 209 9.83 -15.56 0.21
CA THR A 209 10.17 -14.17 0.48
C THR A 209 8.92 -13.41 0.85
N VAL A 210 8.88 -12.81 2.03
CA VAL A 210 7.78 -11.97 2.50
C VAL A 210 8.21 -10.51 2.44
N LYS A 211 7.56 -9.72 1.59
CA LYS A 211 7.74 -8.26 1.55
C LYS A 211 6.59 -7.59 2.28
N THR A 212 6.89 -6.80 3.30
CA THR A 212 5.89 -6.06 4.09
C THR A 212 6.13 -4.57 3.99
N LEU A 213 5.06 -3.78 3.82
CA LEU A 213 5.09 -2.32 3.91
C LEU A 213 4.16 -1.82 5.00
N THR A 214 4.65 -0.87 5.79
CA THR A 214 3.90 -0.27 6.90
C THR A 214 3.43 1.15 6.63
N LYS A 215 2.47 1.63 7.44
CA LYS A 215 2.00 3.02 7.52
C LYS A 215 3.11 4.02 7.81
N HIS A 216 4.28 3.58 8.26
CA HIS A 216 5.44 4.46 8.47
C HIS A 216 6.45 4.44 7.32
N GLY A 217 6.08 3.86 6.18
CA GLY A 217 6.97 3.75 5.02
C GLY A 217 8.13 2.75 5.21
N VAL A 218 8.13 1.98 6.29
CA VAL A 218 9.15 0.98 6.54
C VAL A 218 8.81 -0.25 5.71
N GLU A 219 9.73 -0.62 4.81
CA GLU A 219 9.72 -1.89 4.11
C GLU A 219 10.52 -2.92 4.87
N TYR A 220 9.97 -4.12 4.98
CA TYR A 220 10.66 -5.29 5.51
C TYR A 220 10.70 -6.39 4.47
N LEU A 221 11.79 -7.15 4.49
CA LEU A 221 12.01 -8.30 3.63
C LEU A 221 12.48 -9.46 4.50
N ASP A 222 11.66 -10.51 4.58
CA ASP A 222 12.01 -11.74 5.29
C ASP A 222 12.16 -12.86 4.28
N GLU A 223 13.19 -13.67 4.47
CA GLU A 223 13.48 -14.81 3.62
C GLU A 223 13.49 -16.08 4.47
N PHE A 224 12.84 -17.12 3.97
CA PHE A 224 12.77 -18.41 4.62
C PHE A 224 13.00 -19.50 3.59
N GLU A 225 14.03 -20.31 3.79
CA GLU A 225 14.26 -21.51 3.00
C GLU A 225 13.77 -22.73 3.77
N SER A 226 12.99 -23.59 3.11
CA SER A 226 12.62 -24.88 3.68
C SER A 226 12.92 -26.01 2.71
N THR A 227 13.39 -27.11 3.28
CA THR A 227 13.68 -28.38 2.61
C THR A 227 12.55 -29.40 2.77
N ARG A 228 11.46 -29.04 3.48
CA ARG A 228 10.31 -29.90 3.74
C ARG A 228 9.04 -29.07 3.90
N CYS A 229 8.30 -28.90 2.81
CA CYS A 229 6.87 -28.59 2.90
C CYS A 229 6.10 -29.90 2.89
N GLY A 230 5.11 -30.05 3.79
CA GLY A 230 4.14 -31.15 3.71
C GLY A 230 3.31 -31.09 2.43
N ASN A 231 2.25 -31.90 2.37
CA ASN A 231 1.39 -32.25 1.21
C ASN A 231 1.01 -31.14 0.21
N ALA A 232 1.10 -29.86 0.57
CA ALA A 232 0.95 -28.71 -0.33
C ALA A 232 1.86 -28.74 -1.57
N PHE A 233 2.98 -29.46 -1.51
CA PHE A 233 4.01 -29.41 -2.54
C PHE A 233 3.64 -30.17 -3.82
N ASN A 234 2.92 -31.29 -3.71
CA ASN A 234 2.53 -32.10 -4.89
C ASN A 234 1.68 -31.28 -5.87
N TYR A 235 0.80 -30.42 -5.36
CA TYR A 235 -0.06 -29.58 -6.21
C TYR A 235 0.73 -28.49 -6.95
N LEU A 236 1.69 -27.85 -6.30
CA LEU A 236 2.47 -26.79 -6.93
C LEU A 236 3.38 -27.32 -8.03
N GLN A 237 3.85 -28.56 -7.89
CA GLN A 237 4.59 -29.26 -8.93
C GLN A 237 3.70 -29.61 -10.12
N THR A 238 2.47 -30.09 -9.90
CA THR A 238 1.51 -30.35 -10.99
C THR A 238 1.25 -29.10 -11.83
N LEU A 239 1.05 -27.94 -11.18
CA LEU A 239 0.88 -26.67 -11.90
C LEU A 239 2.12 -26.25 -12.70
N HIS A 240 3.33 -26.54 -12.21
CA HIS A 240 4.56 -26.20 -12.93
C HIS A 240 4.76 -27.09 -14.16
N GLU A 241 4.44 -28.38 -14.05
CA GLU A 241 4.51 -29.33 -15.16
C GLU A 241 3.48 -28.96 -16.25
N GLU A 242 2.28 -28.51 -15.87
CA GLU A 242 1.25 -28.02 -16.79
C GLU A 242 1.63 -26.70 -17.49
N SER A 243 2.36 -25.78 -16.84
CA SER A 243 2.79 -24.53 -17.48
C SER A 243 4.00 -24.70 -18.41
N SER A 244 4.80 -25.76 -18.22
CA SER A 244 5.96 -26.07 -19.06
C SER A 244 5.63 -26.85 -20.35
N THR A 245 4.37 -27.25 -20.55
CA THR A 245 3.91 -28.04 -21.70
C THR A 245 3.22 -27.23 -22.80
N PHE A 246 3.21 -25.90 -22.68
CA PHE A 246 2.72 -24.94 -23.70
C PHE A 246 3.82 -24.01 -24.17
#